data_AF-A0A963MEP7-F1
#
_entry.id   AF-A0A963MEP7-F1
#
_cell.length_a   1.000
_cell.length_b   1.000
_cell.length_c   1.000
_cell.angle_alpha   90.00
_cell.angle_beta   90.00
_cell.angle_gamma   90.00
#
_symmetry.space_group_name_H-M   'P 1'
#
loop_
_entity.id
_entity.type
_entity.pdbx_description
1 polymer ?
#
loop_
_entity_poly.entity_id
_entity_poly.type
_entity_poly.pdbx_seq_one_letter_code
_entity_poly.pdbx_strand_id
1 'polypeptide(L)' 'MTTTTTQAGKTGVALVIGAGDATGGAIARRFARAGLVACVTRRNADKLEPLLAQIRAEGGVAHGFGS' A
#
# COMPACT_ATOMS: atom_id res chain seq x y z
N MET A 1 -11.91 11.89 23.94
CA MET A 1 -10.98 10.80 23.59
C MET A 1 -10.63 10.95 22.12
N THR A 2 -9.34 11.19 21.86
CA THR A 2 -8.60 11.21 20.57
C THR A 2 -9.11 12.14 19.47
N THR A 3 -8.47 13.31 19.43
CA THR A 3 -8.41 14.32 18.38
C THR A 3 -7.89 13.73 17.06
N THR A 4 -8.71 13.74 16.01
CA THR A 4 -8.25 13.49 14.63
C THR A 4 -7.69 14.78 14.06
N THR A 5 -6.41 15.05 14.32
CA THR A 5 -5.70 16.12 13.62
C THR A 5 -5.30 15.59 12.24
N THR A 6 -6.06 15.97 11.20
CA THR A 6 -5.58 15.87 9.81
C THR A 6 -4.45 16.87 9.66
N GLN A 7 -3.22 16.44 9.91
CA GLN A 7 -2.04 17.22 9.57
C GLN A 7 -1.83 17.07 8.05
N ALA A 8 -1.77 18.19 7.32
CA ALA A 8 -1.25 18.23 5.95
C ALA A 8 0.29 18.06 5.94
N GLY A 9 0.77 17.04 6.65
CA GLY A 9 2.18 16.65 6.76
C GLY A 9 2.50 15.60 5.71
N LYS A 10 3.71 15.67 5.13
CA LYS A 10 4.25 14.73 4.14
C LYS A 10 3.76 13.29 4.38
N THR A 11 2.86 12.81 3.53
CA THR A 11 2.40 11.41 3.58
C THR A 11 3.59 10.52 3.22
N GLY A 12 4.03 9.69 4.18
CA GLY A 12 5.12 8.75 3.98
C GLY A 12 4.76 7.73 2.89
N VAL A 13 5.77 7.29 2.14
CA VAL A 13 5.62 6.27 1.10
C VAL A 13 6.34 4.99 1.53
N ALA A 14 5.66 3.86 1.42
CA ALA A 14 6.25 2.54 1.61
C ALA A 14 6.46 1.88 0.24
N LEU A 15 7.72 1.77 -0.20
CA LEU A 15 8.09 1.03 -1.40
C LEU A 15 8.35 -0.44 -1.05
N VAL A 16 7.57 -1.35 -1.63
CA VAL A 16 7.71 -2.80 -1.42
C VAL A 16 8.07 -3.49 -2.74
N ILE A 17 9.26 -4.08 -2.78
CA ILE A 17 9.76 -4.85 -3.92
C ILE A 17 9.45 -6.33 -3.68
N GLY A 18 8.75 -6.97 -4.62
CA GLY A 18 8.29 -8.35 -4.46
C GLY A 18 6.97 -8.46 -3.70
N ALA A 19 6.03 -7.55 -3.96
CA ALA A 19 4.69 -7.57 -3.37
C ALA A 19 3.80 -8.67 -3.98
N GLY A 20 4.14 -9.93 -3.68
CA GLY A 20 3.33 -11.10 -4.01
C GLY A 20 2.29 -11.43 -2.95
N ASP A 21 1.64 -12.57 -3.11
CA ASP A 21 0.49 -13.01 -2.30
C ASP A 21 0.85 -13.34 -0.83
N ALA A 22 2.14 -13.52 -0.56
CA ALA A 22 2.67 -13.84 0.77
C ALA A 22 3.10 -12.56 1.53
N THR A 23 4.34 -12.56 2.04
CA THR A 23 4.85 -11.53 2.95
C THR A 23 4.82 -10.12 2.37
N GLY A 24 5.20 -9.95 1.10
CA GLY A 24 5.27 -8.63 0.47
C GLY A 24 3.91 -7.92 0.42
N GLY A 25 2.84 -8.62 0.02
CA GLY A 25 1.49 -8.08 0.02
C GLY A 25 0.95 -7.77 1.42
N ALA A 26 1.21 -8.64 2.40
CA ALA A 26 0.82 -8.40 3.79
C ALA A 26 1.50 -7.16 4.39
N ILE A 27 2.79 -6.95 4.10
CA ILE A 27 3.54 -5.76 4.53
C ILE A 27 2.95 -4.50 3.87
N ALA A 28 2.71 -4.52 2.56
CA ALA A 28 2.14 -3.37 1.84
C ALA A 28 0.80 -2.92 2.45
N ARG A 29 -0.09 -3.87 2.77
CA ARG A 29 -1.35 -3.58 3.47
C ARG A 29 -1.13 -2.94 4.83
N ARG A 30 -0.21 -3.50 5.64
CA ARG A 30 0.03 -3.01 7.00
C ARG A 30 0.48 -1.56 6.98
N PHE A 31 1.34 -1.18 6.06
CA PHE A 31 1.78 0.21 5.89
C PHE A 31 0.67 1.11 5.35
N ALA A 32 -0.14 0.63 4.41
CA ALA A 32 -1.28 1.39 3.92
C ALA A 32 -2.30 1.70 5.03
N ARG A 33 -2.61 0.72 5.89
CA ARG A 33 -3.47 0.90 7.07
C ARG A 33 -2.88 1.87 8.11
N ALA A 34 -1.56 2.03 8.13
CA ALA A 34 -0.88 3.00 8.98
C ALA A 34 -0.90 4.43 8.40
N GLY A 35 -1.54 4.64 7.24
CA GLY A 35 -1.67 5.95 6.59
C GLY A 35 -0.55 6.28 5.60
N LEU A 36 0.30 5.32 5.23
CA LEU A 36 1.31 5.51 4.18
C LEU A 36 0.74 5.19 2.80
N VAL A 37 1.31 5.79 1.76
CA VAL A 37 1.06 5.38 0.37
C VAL A 37 1.88 4.13 0.08
N ALA A 38 1.23 3.03 -0.30
CA ALA A 38 1.89 1.78 -0.67
C ALA A 38 2.29 1.79 -2.16
N CYS A 39 3.57 1.90 -2.46
CA CYS A 39 4.11 1.68 -3.80
C CYS A 39 4.65 0.25 -3.86
N VAL A 40 4.02 -0.60 -4.68
CA VAL A 40 4.34 -2.02 -4.74
C VAL A 40 4.82 -2.40 -6.13
N THR A 41 5.87 -3.22 -6.21
CA THR A 41 6.39 -3.71 -7.50
C THR A 41 6.55 -5.22 -7.54
N ARG A 42 6.30 -5.81 -8.71
CA ARG A 42 6.61 -7.21 -9.05
C ARG A 42 6.73 -7.37 -10.57
N ARG A 43 7.38 -8.46 -11.00
CA ARG A 43 7.61 -8.80 -12.43
C ARG A 43 6.37 -8.68 -13.33
N ASN A 44 5.19 -9.04 -12.82
CA ASN A 44 3.94 -8.94 -13.57
C ASN A 44 3.02 -7.93 -12.89
N ALA A 45 2.83 -6.75 -13.46
CA ALA A 45 2.00 -5.71 -12.87
C ALA A 45 0.55 -6.17 -12.64
N ASP A 46 -0.03 -6.92 -13.59
CA ASP A 46 -1.45 -7.28 -13.56
C ASP A 46 -1.85 -8.07 -12.32
N LYS A 47 -0.99 -9.00 -11.86
CA LYS A 47 -1.28 -9.76 -10.64
C LYS A 47 -0.99 -8.97 -9.34
N LEU A 48 -0.71 -7.66 -9.40
CA LEU A 48 -0.81 -6.74 -8.25
C LEU A 48 -2.26 -6.28 -8.02
N GLU A 49 -3.12 -6.32 -9.04
CA GLU A 49 -4.45 -5.69 -8.94
C GLU A 49 -5.29 -6.20 -7.76
N PRO A 50 -5.30 -7.51 -7.42
CA PRO A 50 -6.02 -7.98 -6.24
C PRO A 50 -5.52 -7.32 -4.94
N LEU A 51 -4.20 -7.19 -4.79
CA LEU A 51 -3.59 -6.53 -3.63
C LEU A 51 -3.95 -5.04 -3.58
N LEU A 52 -3.86 -4.33 -4.72
CA LEU A 52 -4.17 -2.90 -4.83
C LEU A 52 -5.64 -2.63 -4.49
N ALA A 53 -6.55 -3.39 -5.09
CA ALA A 53 -7.99 -3.27 -4.88
C ALA A 53 -8.35 -3.46 -3.41
N GLN A 54 -7.77 -4.48 -2.78
CA GLN A 54 -8.00 -4.75 -1.38
C GLN A 54 -7.37 -3.69 -0.44
N ILE A 55 -6.23 -3.07 -0.78
CA ILE A 55 -5.69 -1.92 0.00
C ILE A 55 -6.64 -0.70 -0.11
N ARG A 56 -7.14 -0.42 -1.32
CA ARG A 56 -8.09 0.67 -1.57
C ARG A 56 -9.41 0.44 -0.84
N ALA A 57 -9.90 -0.81 -0.81
CA ALA A 57 -11.10 -1.19 -0.06
C ALA A 57 -10.94 -1.00 1.46
N GLU A 58 -9.71 -1.09 1.98
CA GLU A 58 -9.39 -0.79 3.38
C GLU A 58 -9.19 0.72 3.64
N GLY A 59 -9.42 1.57 2.64
CA GLY A 59 -9.27 3.03 2.73
C GLY A 59 -7.83 3.53 2.55
N GLY A 60 -6.89 2.66 2.18
CA GLY A 60 -5.50 3.01 1.92
C GLY A 60 -5.24 3.44 0.47
N VAL A 61 -4.07 4.02 0.23
CA VAL A 61 -3.61 4.40 -1.11
C VAL A 61 -2.55 3.41 -1.59
N ALA A 62 -2.71 2.86 -2.79
CA ALA A 62 -1.73 1.93 -3.38
C ALA A 62 -1.52 2.11 -4.89
N HIS A 63 -0.25 2.01 -5.29
CA HIS A 63 0.23 2.08 -6.67
C HIS A 63 1.05 0.83 -7.01
N GLY A 64 0.73 0.20 -8.15
CA GLY A 64 1.44 -0.97 -8.64
C GLY A 64 2.38 -0.64 -9.78
N PHE A 65 3.57 -1.25 -9.78
CA PHE A 65 4.57 -1.11 -10.83
C PHE A 65 5.01 -2.49 -11.34
N GLY A 66 5.17 -2.60 -12.66
CA GLY A 66 5.82 -3.74 -13.30
C GLY A 66 7.34 -3.53 -13.38
N SER A 67 8.08 -4.64 -13.47
CA SER A 67 9.53 -4.67 -13.74
C SER A 67 9.83 -5.67 -14.84
#